data_AF-A0A2S9JVQ8-F1
#
_entry.id   AF-A0A2S9JVQ8-F1
#
_cell.length_a   1.000
_cell.length_b   1.000
_cell.length_c   1.000
_cell.angle_alpha   90.00
_cell.angle_beta   90.00
_cell.angle_gamma   90.00
#
_symmetry.space_group_name_H-M   'P 1'
#
loop_
_entity.id
_entity.type
_entity.pdbx_description
1 polymer ?
#
loop_
_entity_poly.entity_id
_entity_poly.type
_entity_poly.pdbx_seq_one_letter_code
_entity_poly.pdbx_strand_id
1 'polypeptide(L)'
;MQKINNHYLLLVFLLFFCSCFRSNTATDTLGTGNIQQVFNFKGKEDLYRFLTYSENRIPLVSAHRGGPDIDYPENAIETFQRVASKMPAIIECDIALTKDSVLVLMHDETLDRTTTGKGKVNRHSFADLQNLRLKDPTGTVTNYGIPTLEETLQWGLGKVIFTLDVKKNVPYQLVVDAIRKTKSEAYCVIITYSAKQAAVVHNLAPDLMISASIKSVEDLIRLNDFDIPDTRLVAFIGTSQVDKKLTDLLHQHGILCILGTMGNLDRQAQQRGEQVYAEYIENGADILSTDRPFQAAKTLDYYSKQRDLSSPFIN
;
A
#
# COMPACT_ATOMS: atom_id res chain seq x y z
N MET A 1 -82.15 51.19 16.78
CA MET A 1 -82.86 51.19 15.48
C MET A 1 -81.89 50.68 14.42
N GLN A 2 -82.28 49.64 13.67
CA GLN A 2 -81.98 49.29 12.26
C GLN A 2 -80.59 49.66 11.68
N LYS A 3 -79.89 48.86 10.86
CA LYS A 3 -80.16 47.61 10.13
C LYS A 3 -78.85 47.22 9.38
N ILE A 4 -78.54 45.92 9.36
CA ILE A 4 -78.27 45.07 8.17
C ILE A 4 -76.96 45.18 7.34
N ASN A 5 -76.53 43.98 6.93
CA ASN A 5 -75.62 43.54 5.83
C ASN A 5 -74.13 43.36 6.17
N ASN A 6 -73.44 42.27 5.78
CA ASN A 6 -73.74 41.24 4.77
C ASN A 6 -72.94 39.94 5.02
N HIS A 7 -73.53 38.80 4.65
CA HIS A 7 -72.93 37.47 4.57
C HIS A 7 -71.97 37.32 3.38
N TYR A 8 -70.82 36.66 3.59
CA TYR A 8 -70.09 35.83 2.61
C TYR A 8 -69.27 34.79 3.41
N LEU A 9 -69.75 33.56 3.58
CA LEU A 9 -69.63 32.38 2.71
C LEU A 9 -68.20 31.82 2.59
N LEU A 10 -68.06 30.60 3.14
CA LEU A 10 -66.98 29.61 3.07
C LEU A 10 -66.19 29.58 1.76
N LEU A 11 -64.87 29.36 1.87
CA LEU A 11 -64.16 28.35 1.06
C LEU A 11 -62.80 28.01 1.69
N VAL A 12 -62.74 26.83 2.30
CA VAL A 12 -61.53 26.13 2.73
C VAL A 12 -60.91 25.47 1.50
N PHE A 13 -59.69 25.83 1.14
CA PHE A 13 -58.88 25.07 0.17
C PHE A 13 -57.78 24.32 0.91
N LEU A 14 -58.03 23.02 1.09
CA LEU A 14 -57.06 22.00 1.48
C LEU A 14 -56.37 21.53 0.19
N LEU A 15 -55.12 21.93 -0.03
CA LEU A 15 -54.28 21.40 -1.10
C LEU A 15 -53.39 20.29 -0.55
N PHE A 16 -53.91 19.06 -0.63
CA PHE A 16 -53.09 17.86 -0.69
C PHE A 16 -52.65 17.67 -2.15
N PHE A 17 -51.35 17.75 -2.42
CA PHE A 17 -50.78 17.13 -3.61
C PHE A 17 -49.54 16.33 -3.22
N CYS A 18 -49.68 15.02 -3.37
CA CYS A 18 -48.60 14.05 -3.41
C CYS A 18 -47.50 14.53 -4.36
N SER A 19 -46.26 14.45 -3.92
CA SER A 19 -45.13 14.39 -4.85
C SER A 19 -44.11 13.38 -4.33
N CYS A 20 -43.88 12.41 -5.21
CA CYS A 20 -43.04 11.22 -5.16
C CYS A 20 -41.85 11.27 -4.18
N PHE A 21 -41.78 10.24 -3.33
CA PHE A 21 -40.53 9.77 -2.73
C PHE A 21 -39.55 9.48 -3.87
N ARG A 22 -38.58 10.39 -4.06
CA ARG A 22 -37.37 10.09 -4.83
C ARG A 22 -36.33 9.68 -3.81
N SER A 23 -36.08 8.38 -3.71
CA SER A 23 -34.90 7.86 -3.04
C SER A 23 -33.68 8.44 -3.75
N ASN A 24 -33.07 9.48 -3.18
CA ASN A 24 -31.72 9.85 -3.55
C ASN A 24 -30.82 8.71 -3.07
N THR A 25 -30.51 7.79 -3.96
CA THR A 25 -29.27 7.03 -3.90
C THR A 25 -28.15 8.07 -3.88
N ALA A 26 -27.60 8.32 -2.69
CA ALA A 26 -26.37 9.05 -2.54
C ALA A 26 -25.30 8.26 -3.30
N THR A 27 -25.03 8.67 -4.52
CA THR A 27 -23.74 8.44 -5.15
C THR A 27 -22.72 9.10 -4.24
N ASP A 28 -22.01 8.29 -3.46
CA ASP A 28 -20.76 8.68 -2.81
C ASP A 28 -19.82 9.16 -3.90
N THR A 29 -19.90 10.45 -4.18
CA THR A 29 -18.85 11.19 -4.84
C THR A 29 -17.75 11.25 -3.81
N LEU A 30 -16.89 10.23 -3.80
CA LEU A 30 -15.61 10.25 -3.12
C LEU A 30 -14.88 11.49 -3.63
N GLY A 31 -15.00 12.57 -2.85
CA GLY A 31 -14.28 13.79 -3.09
C GLY A 31 -12.81 13.43 -3.19
N THR A 32 -12.14 14.04 -4.16
CA THR A 32 -10.68 14.17 -4.26
C THR A 32 -10.16 15.02 -3.09
N GLY A 33 -10.46 14.58 -1.86
CA GLY A 33 -9.92 15.13 -0.64
C GLY A 33 -8.41 15.00 -0.74
N ASN A 34 -7.73 16.14 -0.72
CA ASN A 34 -6.29 16.23 -0.71
C ASN A 34 -5.80 15.39 0.48
N ILE A 35 -5.25 14.20 0.25
CA ILE A 35 -4.75 13.36 1.33
C ILE A 35 -3.65 14.14 2.02
N GLN A 36 -3.91 14.48 3.28
CA GLN A 36 -2.98 15.18 4.14
C GLN A 36 -1.70 14.37 4.28
N GLN A 37 -0.58 15.05 4.51
CA GLN A 37 0.67 14.41 4.87
C GLN A 37 0.44 13.45 6.05
N VAL A 38 0.71 12.16 5.85
CA VAL A 38 0.57 11.09 6.85
C VAL A 38 1.87 10.91 7.63
N PHE A 39 2.99 10.93 6.93
CA PHE A 39 4.33 10.75 7.49
C PHE A 39 5.07 12.09 7.56
N ASN A 40 5.61 12.43 8.73
CA ASN A 40 6.28 13.72 8.98
C ASN A 40 7.83 13.64 8.91
N PHE A 41 8.36 12.69 8.13
CA PHE A 41 9.80 12.52 7.92
C PHE A 41 10.48 13.80 7.42
N LYS A 42 11.61 14.16 8.03
CA LYS A 42 12.46 15.28 7.62
C LYS A 42 13.55 14.85 6.64
N GLY A 43 13.76 13.54 6.49
CA GLY A 43 14.73 12.94 5.59
C GLY A 43 14.85 11.44 5.82
N LYS A 44 15.77 10.80 5.09
CA LYS A 44 15.98 9.35 5.12
C LYS A 44 16.34 8.79 6.51
N GLU A 45 17.02 9.57 7.35
CA GLU A 45 17.31 9.18 8.73
C GLU A 45 16.06 8.88 9.55
N ASP A 46 14.96 9.61 9.31
CA ASP A 46 13.69 9.35 9.98
C ASP A 46 13.03 8.07 9.47
N LEU A 47 13.18 7.75 8.17
CA LEU A 47 12.74 6.45 7.64
C LEU A 47 13.51 5.30 8.30
N TYR A 48 14.83 5.43 8.46
CA TYR A 48 15.64 4.40 9.09
C TYR A 48 15.21 4.17 10.53
N ARG A 49 15.01 5.25 11.29
CA ARG A 49 14.54 5.17 12.68
C ARG A 49 13.13 4.58 12.77
N PHE A 50 12.25 4.96 11.84
CA PHE A 50 10.89 4.42 11.77
C PHE A 50 10.86 2.92 11.44
N LEU A 51 11.83 2.45 10.63
CA LEU A 51 11.98 1.06 10.23
C LEU A 51 13.02 0.28 11.04
N THR A 52 13.51 0.83 12.15
CA THR A 52 14.35 0.13 13.13
C THR A 52 13.45 -0.44 14.21
N TYR A 53 13.71 -1.68 14.64
CA TYR A 53 12.95 -2.33 15.70
C TYR A 53 13.05 -1.58 17.04
N SER A 54 11.92 -1.51 17.74
CA SER A 54 11.79 -1.06 19.13
C SER A 54 10.54 -1.67 19.75
N GLU A 55 10.56 -1.98 21.05
CA GLU A 55 9.45 -2.71 21.70
C GLU A 55 8.09 -2.00 21.62
N ASN A 56 8.06 -0.66 21.72
CA ASN A 56 6.81 0.12 21.77
C ASN A 56 6.38 0.67 20.41
N ARG A 57 6.77 0.02 19.30
CA ARG A 57 6.39 0.46 17.96
C ARG A 57 4.95 0.08 17.64
N ILE A 58 4.31 0.86 16.76
CA ILE A 58 3.06 0.41 16.14
C ILE A 58 3.35 -0.68 15.10
N PRO A 59 2.54 -1.74 15.02
CA PRO A 59 2.57 -2.67 13.89
C PRO A 59 2.07 -1.96 12.62
N LEU A 60 2.60 -2.36 11.46
CA LEU A 60 2.26 -1.72 10.18
C LEU A 60 1.59 -2.70 9.23
N VAL A 61 0.88 -2.14 8.25
CA VAL A 61 0.32 -2.89 7.12
C VAL A 61 1.04 -2.48 5.84
N SER A 62 1.47 -3.48 5.08
CA SER A 62 1.91 -3.33 3.70
C SER A 62 0.81 -3.85 2.78
N ALA A 63 0.16 -2.96 2.04
CA ALA A 63 -0.87 -3.36 1.09
C ALA A 63 -0.21 -4.00 -0.15
N HIS A 64 -0.40 -5.31 -0.32
CA HIS A 64 0.18 -6.07 -1.43
C HIS A 64 -0.42 -5.58 -2.76
N ARG A 65 0.45 -5.21 -3.69
CA ARG A 65 0.14 -4.56 -4.98
C ARG A 65 -0.75 -3.32 -4.86
N GLY A 66 -0.68 -2.65 -3.71
CA GLY A 66 -1.52 -1.52 -3.35
C GLY A 66 -2.86 -1.82 -2.70
N GLY A 67 -3.22 -3.09 -2.53
CA GLY A 67 -4.51 -3.46 -1.92
C GLY A 67 -5.70 -3.34 -2.89
N PRO A 68 -5.70 -4.09 -4.00
CA PRO A 68 -6.77 -4.05 -4.97
C PRO A 68 -8.10 -4.56 -4.39
N ASP A 69 -9.21 -4.06 -4.93
CA ASP A 69 -10.58 -4.36 -4.50
C ASP A 69 -11.55 -4.04 -5.65
N ILE A 70 -12.85 -4.29 -5.48
CA ILE A 70 -13.88 -3.89 -6.44
C ILE A 70 -13.73 -2.40 -6.76
N ASP A 71 -13.72 -2.05 -8.05
CA ASP A 71 -13.46 -0.72 -8.63
C ASP A 71 -12.03 -0.17 -8.44
N TYR A 72 -11.16 -0.84 -7.70
CA TYR A 72 -9.79 -0.39 -7.38
C TYR A 72 -8.75 -1.43 -7.83
N PRO A 73 -8.13 -1.24 -9.00
CA PRO A 73 -7.19 -2.21 -9.58
C PRO A 73 -5.86 -2.26 -8.83
N GLU A 74 -5.11 -3.34 -9.00
CA GLU A 74 -3.75 -3.42 -8.46
C GLU A 74 -2.82 -2.42 -9.16
N ASN A 75 -1.77 -1.99 -8.46
CA ASN A 75 -0.72 -1.13 -9.04
C ASN A 75 -1.23 0.21 -9.62
N ALA A 76 -2.26 0.80 -9.01
CA ALA A 76 -2.84 2.09 -9.41
C ALA A 76 -2.75 3.13 -8.29
N ILE A 77 -2.43 4.38 -8.65
CA ILE A 77 -2.33 5.50 -7.72
C ILE A 77 -3.67 5.73 -6.99
N GLU A 78 -4.79 5.55 -7.67
CA GLU A 78 -6.13 5.71 -7.10
C GLU A 78 -6.44 4.66 -6.03
N THR A 79 -5.95 3.43 -6.21
CA THR A 79 -6.01 2.38 -5.19
C THR A 79 -5.12 2.71 -4.01
N PHE A 80 -3.91 3.20 -4.26
CA PHE A 80 -3.01 3.63 -3.18
C PHE A 80 -3.60 4.81 -2.38
N GLN A 81 -4.26 5.75 -3.06
CA GLN A 81 -5.00 6.86 -2.46
C GLN A 81 -6.15 6.37 -1.57
N ARG A 82 -6.94 5.40 -2.03
CA ARG A 82 -7.96 4.78 -1.18
C ARG A 82 -7.37 4.18 0.09
N VAL A 83 -6.23 3.49 -0.01
CA VAL A 83 -5.53 2.91 1.14
C VAL A 83 -5.02 4.01 2.09
N ALA A 84 -4.29 4.98 1.58
CA ALA A 84 -3.68 6.05 2.36
C ALA A 84 -4.72 6.95 3.06
N SER A 85 -5.93 7.09 2.50
CA SER A 85 -7.02 7.85 3.16
C SER A 85 -7.58 7.18 4.42
N LYS A 86 -7.28 5.89 4.66
CA LYS A 86 -7.89 5.09 5.72
C LYS A 86 -6.90 4.63 6.78
N MET A 87 -5.60 4.61 6.46
CA MET A 87 -4.56 4.18 7.38
C MET A 87 -3.18 4.70 6.94
N PRO A 88 -2.24 4.88 7.89
CA PRO A 88 -0.82 4.87 7.56
C PRO A 88 -0.45 3.54 6.92
N ALA A 89 0.11 3.59 5.71
CA ALA A 89 0.34 2.40 4.92
C ALA A 89 1.74 2.36 4.33
N ILE A 90 2.28 1.14 4.30
CA ILE A 90 3.27 0.75 3.32
C ILE A 90 2.49 0.25 2.09
N ILE A 91 2.92 0.66 0.90
CA ILE A 91 2.37 0.20 -0.37
C ILE A 91 3.43 -0.65 -1.04
N GLU A 92 3.14 -1.92 -1.24
CA GLU A 92 3.95 -2.76 -2.12
C GLU A 92 3.46 -2.57 -3.56
N CYS A 93 4.40 -2.36 -4.49
CA CYS A 93 4.07 -2.22 -5.90
C CYS A 93 5.16 -2.79 -6.81
N ASP A 94 4.72 -3.21 -7.99
CA ASP A 94 5.50 -4.01 -8.93
C ASP A 94 6.04 -3.14 -10.06
N ILE A 95 7.35 -3.15 -10.29
CA ILE A 95 7.98 -2.35 -11.32
C ILE A 95 8.30 -3.21 -12.55
N ALA A 96 7.76 -2.81 -13.70
CA ALA A 96 8.05 -3.37 -15.00
C ALA A 96 8.68 -2.33 -15.94
N LEU A 97 9.27 -2.80 -17.04
CA LEU A 97 9.94 -1.96 -18.04
C LEU A 97 9.24 -2.10 -19.40
N THR A 98 8.88 -0.97 -20.00
CA THR A 98 8.35 -0.91 -21.36
C THR A 98 9.44 -1.12 -22.41
N LYS A 99 9.06 -1.24 -23.69
CA LYS A 99 9.98 -1.38 -24.83
C LYS A 99 10.97 -0.22 -24.93
N ASP A 100 10.51 0.99 -24.62
CA ASP A 100 11.25 2.25 -24.65
C ASP A 100 11.87 2.62 -23.28
N SER A 101 12.02 1.63 -22.39
CA SER A 101 12.70 1.76 -21.10
C SER A 101 12.05 2.71 -20.09
N VAL A 102 10.73 2.89 -20.16
CA VAL A 102 9.96 3.59 -19.13
C VAL A 102 9.56 2.60 -18.03
N LEU A 103 9.76 3.00 -16.77
CA LEU A 103 9.33 2.23 -15.61
C LEU A 103 7.85 2.46 -15.36
N VAL A 104 7.07 1.39 -15.35
CA VAL A 104 5.61 1.39 -15.11
C VAL A 104 5.26 0.41 -14.01
N LEU A 105 4.09 0.60 -13.38
CA LEU A 105 3.62 -0.36 -12.40
C LEU A 105 2.85 -1.51 -13.03
N MET A 106 3.37 -2.73 -12.91
CA MET A 106 2.74 -3.94 -13.44
C MET A 106 3.35 -5.21 -12.83
N HIS A 107 2.51 -6.07 -12.26
CA HIS A 107 2.95 -7.36 -11.73
C HIS A 107 3.28 -8.38 -12.82
N ASP A 108 2.36 -8.56 -13.77
CA ASP A 108 2.45 -9.62 -14.76
C ASP A 108 3.41 -9.24 -15.91
N GLU A 109 4.04 -10.24 -16.53
CA GLU A 109 4.82 -10.00 -17.75
C GLU A 109 3.95 -9.53 -18.92
N THR A 110 2.64 -9.79 -18.88
CA THR A 110 1.68 -9.45 -19.93
C THR A 110 0.54 -8.58 -19.42
N LEU A 111 -0.07 -7.85 -20.35
CA LEU A 111 -1.15 -6.88 -20.09
C LEU A 111 -2.53 -7.52 -19.89
N ASP A 112 -2.67 -8.80 -20.22
CA ASP A 112 -3.97 -9.45 -20.48
C ASP A 112 -4.90 -9.50 -19.26
N ARG A 113 -4.35 -9.81 -18.08
CA ARG A 113 -5.15 -10.02 -16.86
C ARG A 113 -5.69 -8.70 -16.31
N THR A 114 -4.82 -7.72 -16.14
CA THR A 114 -5.09 -6.50 -15.37
C THR A 114 -5.39 -5.28 -16.22
N THR A 115 -5.41 -5.40 -17.56
CA THR A 115 -5.64 -4.26 -18.44
C THR A 115 -6.52 -4.61 -19.64
N THR A 116 -6.96 -3.61 -20.39
CA THR A 116 -7.63 -3.79 -21.70
C THR A 116 -6.69 -4.19 -22.84
N GLY A 117 -5.37 -4.17 -22.62
CA GLY A 117 -4.36 -4.55 -23.61
C GLY A 117 -4.06 -6.06 -23.64
N LYS A 118 -3.11 -6.44 -24.52
CA LYS A 118 -2.66 -7.82 -24.67
C LYS A 118 -1.15 -7.91 -24.93
N GLY A 119 -0.57 -9.05 -24.56
CA GLY A 119 0.83 -9.36 -24.84
C GLY A 119 1.80 -8.76 -23.84
N LYS A 120 3.10 -8.97 -24.07
CA LYS A 120 4.15 -8.63 -23.11
C LYS A 120 4.31 -7.12 -22.95
N VAL A 121 4.43 -6.64 -21.71
CA VAL A 121 4.64 -5.23 -21.38
C VAL A 121 5.86 -4.66 -22.12
N ASN A 122 6.96 -5.41 -22.12
CA ASN A 122 8.22 -5.02 -22.77
C ASN A 122 8.19 -5.01 -24.32
N ARG A 123 7.03 -5.27 -24.94
CA ARG A 123 6.83 -5.13 -26.40
C ARG A 123 6.07 -3.86 -26.78
N HIS A 124 5.53 -3.13 -25.81
CA HIS A 124 4.78 -1.88 -26.00
C HIS A 124 5.62 -0.69 -25.54
N SER A 125 5.52 0.44 -26.25
CA SER A 125 6.05 1.72 -25.76
C SER A 125 5.15 2.27 -24.66
N PHE A 126 5.64 3.22 -23.85
CA PHE A 126 4.78 3.85 -22.85
C PHE A 126 3.58 4.57 -23.51
N ALA A 127 3.78 5.19 -24.67
CA ALA A 127 2.70 5.83 -25.43
C ALA A 127 1.58 4.83 -25.82
N ASP A 128 1.92 3.58 -26.14
CA ASP A 128 0.93 2.54 -26.40
C ASP A 128 0.11 2.22 -25.13
N LEU A 129 0.77 2.21 -23.97
CA LEU A 129 0.15 1.87 -22.68
C LEU A 129 -0.80 2.96 -22.17
N GLN A 130 -0.61 4.23 -22.52
CA GLN A 130 -1.47 5.34 -22.05
C GLN A 130 -2.94 5.21 -22.49
N ASN A 131 -3.20 4.48 -23.59
CA ASN A 131 -4.55 4.23 -24.08
C ASN A 131 -5.25 3.06 -23.38
N LEU A 132 -4.52 2.28 -22.58
CA LEU A 132 -5.06 1.13 -21.87
C LEU A 132 -5.70 1.54 -20.56
N ARG A 133 -6.65 0.71 -20.10
CA ARG A 133 -7.32 0.89 -18.82
C ARG A 133 -7.12 -0.33 -17.95
N LEU A 134 -6.89 -0.09 -16.67
CA LEU A 134 -6.72 -1.13 -15.67
C LEU A 134 -8.06 -1.80 -15.37
N LYS A 135 -8.00 -3.07 -15.01
CA LYS A 135 -9.13 -3.88 -14.55
C LYS A 135 -8.99 -4.16 -13.07
N ASP A 136 -10.11 -4.09 -12.36
CA ASP A 136 -10.18 -4.50 -10.97
C ASP A 136 -10.06 -6.04 -10.83
N PRO A 137 -9.99 -6.60 -9.60
CA PRO A 137 -9.91 -8.05 -9.39
C PRO A 137 -11.07 -8.86 -9.96
N THR A 138 -12.22 -8.24 -10.25
CA THR A 138 -13.37 -8.90 -10.89
C THR A 138 -13.26 -8.94 -12.43
N GLY A 139 -12.24 -8.26 -12.98
CA GLY A 139 -12.05 -8.08 -14.42
C GLY A 139 -12.81 -6.88 -14.99
N THR A 140 -13.46 -6.08 -14.15
CA THR A 140 -14.20 -4.89 -14.56
C THR A 140 -13.22 -3.80 -14.97
N VAL A 141 -13.41 -3.25 -16.18
CA VAL A 141 -12.57 -2.17 -16.71
C VAL A 141 -12.87 -0.89 -15.94
N THR A 142 -11.83 -0.28 -15.38
CA THR A 142 -11.89 0.98 -14.65
C THR A 142 -11.53 2.16 -15.53
N ASN A 143 -11.60 3.39 -14.99
CA ASN A 143 -11.13 4.59 -15.69
C ASN A 143 -9.63 4.87 -15.47
N TYR A 144 -8.93 4.04 -14.70
CA TYR A 144 -7.56 4.27 -14.30
C TYR A 144 -6.56 3.74 -15.32
N GLY A 145 -5.48 4.49 -15.53
CA GLY A 145 -4.38 4.15 -16.43
C GLY A 145 -3.24 3.41 -15.71
N ILE A 146 -2.28 2.89 -16.48
CA ILE A 146 -1.05 2.32 -15.94
C ILE A 146 -0.12 3.49 -15.55
N PRO A 147 0.19 3.70 -14.27
CA PRO A 147 1.07 4.80 -13.87
C PRO A 147 2.54 4.47 -14.16
N THR A 148 3.34 5.50 -14.36
CA THR A 148 4.81 5.38 -14.27
C THR A 148 5.25 5.27 -12.82
N LEU A 149 6.46 4.75 -12.61
CA LEU A 149 7.09 4.77 -11.30
C LEU A 149 7.29 6.23 -10.82
N GLU A 150 7.72 7.14 -11.71
CA GLU A 150 7.97 8.54 -11.33
C GLU A 150 6.71 9.24 -10.83
N GLU A 151 5.58 9.11 -11.53
CA GLU A 151 4.28 9.64 -11.11
C GLU A 151 3.87 9.09 -9.74
N THR A 152 4.07 7.79 -9.54
CA THR A 152 3.75 7.10 -8.28
C THR A 152 4.60 7.63 -7.12
N LEU A 153 5.92 7.72 -7.31
CA LEU A 153 6.84 8.18 -6.27
C LEU A 153 6.57 9.64 -5.88
N GLN A 154 6.30 10.50 -6.86
CA GLN A 154 5.93 11.90 -6.60
C GLN A 154 4.61 11.99 -5.83
N TRP A 155 3.60 11.21 -6.23
CA TRP A 155 2.33 11.18 -5.52
C TRP A 155 2.50 10.74 -4.05
N GLY A 156 3.31 9.71 -3.79
CA GLY A 156 3.44 9.11 -2.46
C GLY A 156 4.24 9.91 -1.43
N LEU A 157 4.95 10.97 -1.84
CA LEU A 157 5.73 11.83 -0.91
C LEU A 157 4.88 12.30 0.28
N GLY A 158 5.33 11.94 1.48
CA GLY A 158 4.65 12.26 2.74
C GLY A 158 3.35 11.49 3.00
N LYS A 159 2.88 10.65 2.08
CA LYS A 159 1.58 9.94 2.18
C LYS A 159 1.76 8.47 2.51
N VAL A 160 2.72 7.82 1.86
CA VAL A 160 2.98 6.37 2.00
C VAL A 160 4.48 6.10 1.99
N ILE A 161 4.85 4.92 2.47
CA ILE A 161 6.16 4.33 2.21
C ILE A 161 5.96 3.26 1.15
N PHE A 162 6.82 3.22 0.13
CA PHE A 162 6.78 2.19 -0.90
C PHE A 162 7.76 1.05 -0.58
N THR A 163 7.31 -0.19 -0.75
CA THR A 163 8.20 -1.34 -0.96
C THR A 163 8.15 -1.72 -2.43
N LEU A 164 9.25 -1.53 -3.15
CA LEU A 164 9.31 -1.62 -4.59
C LEU A 164 9.76 -3.02 -5.02
N ASP A 165 8.86 -3.83 -5.58
CA ASP A 165 9.20 -5.11 -6.20
C ASP A 165 9.77 -4.89 -7.61
N VAL A 166 11.06 -5.16 -7.78
CA VAL A 166 11.78 -4.96 -9.03
C VAL A 166 11.79 -6.26 -9.83
N LYS A 167 11.00 -6.33 -10.91
CA LYS A 167 10.94 -7.54 -11.75
C LYS A 167 12.28 -7.84 -12.41
N LYS A 168 12.53 -9.11 -12.69
CA LYS A 168 13.83 -9.66 -13.13
C LYS A 168 14.49 -8.92 -14.31
N ASN A 169 13.72 -8.37 -15.23
CA ASN A 169 14.21 -7.67 -16.43
C ASN A 169 14.40 -6.16 -16.22
N VAL A 170 14.19 -5.64 -15.01
CA VAL A 170 14.34 -4.24 -14.67
C VAL A 170 15.69 -4.01 -13.99
N PRO A 171 16.59 -3.19 -14.57
CA PRO A 171 17.84 -2.82 -13.91
C PRO A 171 17.58 -1.98 -12.66
N TYR A 172 18.16 -2.37 -11.51
CA TYR A 172 18.06 -1.60 -10.26
C TYR A 172 18.54 -0.14 -10.42
N GLN A 173 19.51 0.13 -11.29
CA GLN A 173 19.98 1.49 -11.57
C GLN A 173 18.84 2.41 -12.00
N LEU A 174 17.94 1.96 -12.89
CA LEU A 174 16.83 2.80 -13.36
C LEU A 174 15.85 3.12 -12.23
N VAL A 175 15.63 2.16 -11.31
CA VAL A 175 14.76 2.35 -10.14
C VAL A 175 15.39 3.34 -9.17
N VAL A 176 16.70 3.21 -8.89
CA VAL A 176 17.46 4.16 -8.07
C VAL A 176 17.43 5.55 -8.70
N ASP A 177 17.64 5.68 -10.00
CA ASP A 177 17.61 6.96 -10.71
C ASP A 177 16.24 7.63 -10.61
N ALA A 178 15.15 6.87 -10.76
CA ALA A 178 13.80 7.38 -10.55
C ALA A 178 13.60 7.90 -9.13
N ILE A 179 14.02 7.13 -8.11
CA ILE A 179 13.97 7.54 -6.69
C ILE A 179 14.73 8.85 -6.44
N ARG A 180 15.94 9.01 -7.02
CA ARG A 180 16.73 10.25 -6.88
C ARG A 180 16.08 11.42 -7.60
N LYS A 181 15.56 11.18 -8.81
CA LYS A 181 14.89 12.20 -9.63
C LYS A 181 13.65 12.75 -8.91
N THR A 182 12.90 11.90 -8.22
CA THR A 182 11.70 12.28 -7.47
C THR A 182 11.97 12.69 -6.02
N LYS A 183 13.22 12.59 -5.54
CA LYS A 183 13.62 12.87 -4.16
C LYS A 183 12.79 12.10 -3.12
N SER A 184 12.50 10.84 -3.41
CA SER A 184 11.58 10.01 -2.63
C SER A 184 12.30 9.02 -1.69
N GLU A 185 13.56 9.28 -1.36
CA GLU A 185 14.42 8.30 -0.67
C GLU A 185 13.97 8.00 0.75
N ALA A 186 13.38 9.01 1.42
CA ALA A 186 12.75 8.86 2.73
C ALA A 186 11.42 8.08 2.71
N TYR A 187 10.98 7.62 1.55
CA TYR A 187 9.69 6.95 1.35
C TYR A 187 9.82 5.66 0.52
N CYS A 188 11.03 5.13 0.31
CA CYS A 188 11.25 3.96 -0.54
C CYS A 188 12.09 2.90 0.15
N VAL A 189 11.68 1.64 -0.02
CA VAL A 189 12.39 0.42 0.34
C VAL A 189 12.45 -0.46 -0.90
N ILE A 190 13.62 -0.93 -1.32
CA ILE A 190 13.76 -1.79 -2.51
C ILE A 190 13.70 -3.26 -2.10
N ILE A 191 12.82 -4.05 -2.72
CA ILE A 191 12.71 -5.48 -2.46
C ILE A 191 13.83 -6.25 -3.19
N THR A 192 14.44 -7.19 -2.47
CA THR A 192 15.46 -8.09 -3.00
C THR A 192 15.23 -9.52 -2.53
N TYR A 193 15.47 -10.47 -3.43
CA TYR A 193 15.21 -11.89 -3.22
C TYR A 193 16.46 -12.71 -2.91
N SER A 194 17.64 -12.08 -2.88
CA SER A 194 18.89 -12.73 -2.53
C SER A 194 19.91 -11.73 -2.03
N ALA A 195 20.87 -12.18 -1.22
CA ALA A 195 21.96 -11.34 -0.74
C ALA A 195 22.78 -10.70 -1.88
N LYS A 196 22.89 -11.37 -3.03
CA LYS A 196 23.53 -10.80 -4.24
C LYS A 196 22.76 -9.60 -4.80
N GLN A 197 21.43 -9.66 -4.83
CA GLN A 197 20.61 -8.52 -5.27
C GLN A 197 20.69 -7.38 -4.26
N ALA A 198 20.64 -7.69 -2.97
CA ALA A 198 20.81 -6.72 -1.90
C ALA A 198 22.18 -6.01 -2.00
N ALA A 199 23.26 -6.75 -2.30
CA ALA A 199 24.59 -6.19 -2.53
C ALA A 199 24.63 -5.27 -3.76
N VAL A 200 23.94 -5.61 -4.85
CA VAL A 200 23.81 -4.71 -6.02
C VAL A 200 23.14 -3.41 -5.61
N VAL A 201 22.01 -3.47 -4.90
CA VAL A 201 21.30 -2.26 -4.44
C VAL A 201 22.17 -1.44 -3.48
N HIS A 202 22.82 -2.10 -2.52
CA HIS A 202 23.69 -1.45 -1.55
C HIS A 202 24.87 -0.72 -2.21
N ASN A 203 25.50 -1.34 -3.21
CA ASN A 203 26.60 -0.71 -3.96
C ASN A 203 26.14 0.50 -4.81
N LEU A 204 24.93 0.44 -5.37
CA LEU A 204 24.37 1.53 -6.16
C LEU A 204 23.87 2.70 -5.29
N ALA A 205 23.30 2.37 -4.13
CA ALA A 205 22.57 3.31 -3.28
C ALA A 205 22.65 2.87 -1.80
N PRO A 206 23.81 3.04 -1.13
CA PRO A 206 24.04 2.53 0.23
C PRO A 206 23.16 3.22 1.29
N ASP A 207 22.51 4.32 0.93
CA ASP A 207 21.57 5.07 1.76
C ASP A 207 20.09 4.71 1.49
N LEU A 208 19.76 3.78 0.59
CA LEU A 208 18.38 3.29 0.47
C LEU A 208 18.13 2.09 1.39
N MET A 209 16.90 1.98 1.88
CA MET A 209 16.44 0.81 2.63
C MET A 209 16.21 -0.38 1.69
N ILE A 210 16.47 -1.58 2.18
CA ILE A 210 16.31 -2.84 1.45
C ILE A 210 15.34 -3.73 2.25
N SER A 211 14.33 -4.26 1.57
CA SER A 211 13.56 -5.39 2.05
C SER A 211 14.22 -6.66 1.53
N ALA A 212 14.86 -7.44 2.42
CA ALA A 212 15.59 -8.64 2.05
C ALA A 212 14.86 -9.89 2.51
N SER A 213 14.82 -10.93 1.67
CA SER A 213 14.31 -12.24 2.08
C SER A 213 15.26 -12.88 3.10
N ILE A 214 14.81 -13.03 4.36
CA ILE A 214 15.58 -13.66 5.44
C ILE A 214 14.69 -14.72 6.09
N LYS A 215 14.93 -15.99 5.80
CA LYS A 215 14.13 -17.12 6.32
C LYS A 215 14.93 -18.04 7.24
N SER A 216 16.19 -17.70 7.46
CA SER A 216 17.15 -18.47 8.26
C SER A 216 18.27 -17.56 8.75
N VAL A 217 19.01 -18.00 9.76
CA VAL A 217 20.18 -17.28 10.26
C VAL A 217 21.26 -17.18 9.17
N GLU A 218 21.38 -18.20 8.33
CA GLU A 218 22.31 -18.24 7.21
C GLU A 218 22.01 -17.15 6.16
N ASP A 219 20.75 -16.74 5.99
CA ASP A 219 20.42 -15.63 5.09
C ASP A 219 20.92 -14.30 5.63
N LEU A 220 20.81 -14.07 6.95
CA LEU A 220 21.36 -12.88 7.60
C LEU A 220 22.90 -12.87 7.52
N ILE A 221 23.54 -14.01 7.77
CA ILE A 221 25.01 -14.14 7.63
C ILE A 221 25.44 -13.79 6.21
N ARG A 222 24.74 -14.29 5.18
CA ARG A 222 25.07 -13.97 3.78
C ARG A 222 24.93 -12.48 3.46
N LEU A 223 23.96 -11.78 4.06
CA LEU A 223 23.82 -10.33 3.88
C LEU A 223 25.01 -9.59 4.53
N ASN A 224 25.41 -10.02 5.73
CA ASN A 224 26.59 -9.49 6.43
C ASN A 224 27.89 -9.77 5.67
N ASP A 225 28.04 -10.94 5.03
CA ASP A 225 29.20 -11.27 4.19
C ASP A 225 29.35 -10.34 2.97
N PHE A 226 28.27 -9.64 2.58
CA PHE A 226 28.26 -8.59 1.55
C PHE A 226 28.36 -7.17 2.14
N ASP A 227 28.70 -7.03 3.42
CA ASP A 227 28.82 -5.76 4.15
C ASP A 227 27.53 -4.92 4.17
N ILE A 228 26.36 -5.56 4.05
CA ILE A 228 25.08 -4.85 4.07
C ILE A 228 24.71 -4.57 5.52
N PRO A 229 24.59 -3.29 5.94
CA PRO A 229 24.34 -2.96 7.33
C PRO A 229 22.90 -3.28 7.74
N ASP A 230 22.72 -3.84 8.93
CA ASP A 230 21.40 -4.14 9.52
C ASP A 230 20.48 -2.92 9.56
N THR A 231 21.03 -1.72 9.76
CA THR A 231 20.30 -0.43 9.76
C THR A 231 19.73 -0.03 8.39
N ARG A 232 20.00 -0.81 7.34
CA ARG A 232 19.43 -0.66 6.00
C ARG A 232 18.47 -1.80 5.64
N LEU A 233 18.20 -2.71 6.57
CA LEU A 233 17.41 -3.90 6.31
C LEU A 233 16.02 -3.84 6.97
N VAL A 234 15.04 -4.35 6.23
CA VAL A 234 13.79 -4.91 6.76
C VAL A 234 13.70 -6.34 6.23
N ALA A 235 13.39 -7.30 7.10
CA ALA A 235 13.41 -8.72 6.76
C ALA A 235 12.05 -9.19 6.25
N PHE A 236 11.94 -9.66 5.01
CA PHE A 236 10.81 -10.48 4.59
C PHE A 236 11.01 -11.93 5.06
N ILE A 237 10.21 -12.35 6.05
CA ILE A 237 10.38 -13.64 6.74
C ILE A 237 9.56 -14.79 6.13
N GLY A 238 8.90 -14.56 5.00
CA GLY A 238 8.13 -15.56 4.28
C GLY A 238 6.61 -15.43 4.46
N THR A 239 5.89 -16.50 4.12
CA THR A 239 4.43 -16.54 4.06
C THR A 239 3.80 -17.66 4.89
N SER A 240 4.59 -18.24 5.78
CA SER A 240 4.21 -19.29 6.70
C SER A 240 4.19 -18.77 8.14
N GLN A 241 3.87 -19.63 9.10
CA GLN A 241 3.98 -19.30 10.51
C GLN A 241 5.36 -18.74 10.85
N VAL A 242 5.38 -17.72 11.71
CA VAL A 242 6.60 -17.04 12.15
C VAL A 242 7.48 -17.99 12.94
N ASP A 243 8.77 -18.05 12.59
CA ASP A 243 9.79 -18.65 13.46
C ASP A 243 10.26 -17.59 14.47
N LYS A 244 9.73 -17.70 15.70
CA LYS A 244 10.01 -16.73 16.75
C LYS A 244 11.50 -16.61 17.07
N LYS A 245 12.29 -17.69 16.94
CA LYS A 245 13.73 -17.63 17.23
C LYS A 245 14.45 -16.75 16.21
N LEU A 246 14.05 -16.84 14.94
CA LEU A 246 14.59 -16.00 13.89
C LEU A 246 14.18 -14.54 14.09
N THR A 247 12.90 -14.26 14.38
CA THR A 247 12.46 -12.88 14.60
C THR A 247 13.10 -12.25 15.82
N ASP A 248 13.22 -12.99 16.93
CA ASP A 248 13.90 -12.50 18.14
C ASP A 248 15.37 -12.14 17.85
N LEU A 249 16.06 -12.93 17.01
CA LEU A 249 17.41 -12.61 16.57
C LEU A 249 17.42 -11.35 15.69
N LEU A 250 16.53 -11.24 14.71
CA LEU A 250 16.45 -10.06 13.84
C LEU A 250 16.15 -8.78 14.64
N HIS A 251 15.28 -8.86 15.64
CA HIS A 251 14.97 -7.77 16.56
C HIS A 251 16.17 -7.34 17.39
N GLN A 252 17.05 -8.25 17.82
CA GLN A 252 18.32 -7.92 18.48
C GLN A 252 19.28 -7.12 17.58
N HIS A 253 19.18 -7.33 16.27
CA HIS A 253 19.91 -6.56 15.25
C HIS A 253 19.19 -5.25 14.84
N GLY A 254 18.02 -4.96 15.44
CA GLY A 254 17.23 -3.78 15.09
C GLY A 254 16.42 -3.94 13.80
N ILE A 255 16.31 -5.14 13.23
CA ILE A 255 15.67 -5.39 11.94
C ILE A 255 14.19 -5.72 12.14
N LEU A 256 13.29 -4.98 11.48
CA LEU A 256 11.87 -5.30 11.45
C LEU A 256 11.55 -6.50 10.55
N CYS A 257 10.52 -7.26 10.91
CA CYS A 257 10.07 -8.45 10.20
C CYS A 257 8.74 -8.23 9.44
N ILE A 258 8.79 -8.27 8.11
CA ILE A 258 7.62 -8.35 7.22
C ILE A 258 7.19 -9.80 7.09
N LEU A 259 5.97 -10.11 7.57
CA LEU A 259 5.29 -11.37 7.31
C LEU A 259 4.33 -11.21 6.13
N GLY A 260 4.50 -12.01 5.09
CA GLY A 260 3.54 -12.05 3.99
C GLY A 260 2.33 -12.91 4.34
N THR A 261 1.17 -12.32 4.54
CA THR A 261 -0.05 -13.06 4.88
C THR A 261 -0.89 -13.44 3.67
N MET A 262 -0.60 -12.85 2.50
CA MET A 262 -1.23 -13.12 1.21
C MET A 262 -1.46 -14.61 0.96
N GLY A 263 -2.68 -14.95 0.58
CA GLY A 263 -3.12 -16.34 0.40
C GLY A 263 -3.45 -17.08 1.71
N ASN A 264 -2.48 -17.80 2.29
CA ASN A 264 -2.77 -18.78 3.35
C ASN A 264 -3.19 -18.16 4.68
N LEU A 265 -2.43 -17.19 5.18
CA LEU A 265 -2.65 -16.59 6.50
C LEU A 265 -3.82 -15.60 6.48
N ASP A 266 -4.06 -14.92 5.36
CA ASP A 266 -5.27 -14.13 5.12
C ASP A 266 -6.53 -15.02 5.13
N ARG A 267 -6.49 -16.19 4.47
CA ARG A 267 -7.58 -17.18 4.55
C ARG A 267 -7.79 -17.69 5.97
N GLN A 268 -6.72 -17.89 6.72
CA GLN A 268 -6.82 -18.30 8.12
C GLN A 268 -7.54 -17.23 8.95
N ALA A 269 -7.19 -15.95 8.78
CA ALA A 269 -7.88 -14.84 9.44
C ALA A 269 -9.36 -14.76 9.03
N GLN A 270 -9.69 -15.02 7.76
CA GLN A 270 -11.10 -15.09 7.33
C GLN A 270 -11.90 -16.18 8.03
N GLN A 271 -11.29 -17.34 8.29
CA GLN A 271 -11.96 -18.51 8.86
C GLN A 271 -12.05 -18.45 10.39
N ARG A 272 -10.98 -18.00 11.06
CA ARG A 272 -10.86 -17.97 12.53
C ARG A 272 -11.25 -16.63 13.14
N GLY A 273 -11.35 -15.58 12.33
CA GLY A 273 -11.60 -14.21 12.75
C GLY A 273 -10.35 -13.31 12.60
N GLU A 274 -10.61 -12.02 12.38
CA GLU A 274 -9.58 -11.03 12.04
C GLU A 274 -8.60 -10.74 13.19
N GLN A 275 -8.92 -11.16 14.42
CA GLN A 275 -8.00 -11.06 15.57
C GLN A 275 -6.71 -11.85 15.38
N VAL A 276 -6.70 -12.84 14.47
CA VAL A 276 -5.50 -13.62 14.14
C VAL A 276 -4.38 -12.73 13.58
N TYR A 277 -4.68 -11.58 12.97
CA TYR A 277 -3.64 -10.64 12.58
C TYR A 277 -2.83 -10.11 13.77
N ALA A 278 -3.46 -9.90 14.93
CA ALA A 278 -2.75 -9.53 16.16
C ALA A 278 -1.92 -10.71 16.69
N GLU A 279 -2.38 -11.95 16.55
CA GLU A 279 -1.58 -13.14 16.89
C GLU A 279 -0.28 -13.19 16.07
N TYR A 280 -0.30 -12.79 14.80
CA TYR A 280 0.93 -12.75 13.99
C TYR A 280 1.93 -11.72 14.52
N ILE A 281 1.45 -10.56 14.97
CA ILE A 281 2.30 -9.53 15.59
C ILE A 281 2.91 -10.04 16.91
N GLU A 282 2.10 -10.64 17.78
CA GLU A 282 2.56 -11.22 19.06
C GLU A 282 3.57 -12.35 18.87
N ASN A 283 3.56 -13.01 17.71
CA ASN A 283 4.52 -14.05 17.36
C ASN A 283 5.80 -13.52 16.71
N GLY A 284 5.98 -12.20 16.60
CA GLY A 284 7.23 -11.56 16.16
C GLY A 284 7.16 -10.87 14.79
N ALA A 285 6.00 -10.83 14.13
CA ALA A 285 5.84 -10.00 12.93
C ALA A 285 5.72 -8.51 13.30
N ASP A 286 6.27 -7.65 12.46
CA ASP A 286 6.24 -6.19 12.64
C ASP A 286 5.35 -5.48 11.61
N ILE A 287 5.33 -6.06 10.41
CA ILE A 287 4.65 -5.54 9.24
C ILE A 287 3.91 -6.70 8.59
N LEU A 288 2.61 -6.55 8.36
CA LEU A 288 1.83 -7.56 7.64
C LEU A 288 1.68 -7.14 6.19
N SER A 289 2.29 -7.89 5.27
CA SER A 289 2.08 -7.73 3.83
C SER A 289 0.91 -8.60 3.37
N THR A 290 -0.21 -7.99 2.97
CA THR A 290 -1.52 -8.66 2.93
C THR A 290 -2.36 -8.25 1.71
N ASP A 291 -3.21 -9.17 1.24
CA ASP A 291 -4.28 -8.89 0.26
C ASP A 291 -5.54 -8.30 0.93
N ARG A 292 -5.58 -8.25 2.28
CA ARG A 292 -6.70 -7.77 3.08
C ARG A 292 -6.30 -6.58 3.97
N PRO A 293 -5.74 -5.49 3.39
CA PRO A 293 -5.12 -4.42 4.15
C PRO A 293 -6.07 -3.73 5.12
N PHE A 294 -7.34 -3.51 4.76
CA PHE A 294 -8.29 -2.83 5.64
C PHE A 294 -8.67 -3.66 6.87
N GLN A 295 -8.78 -4.97 6.71
CA GLN A 295 -9.09 -5.89 7.80
C GLN A 295 -7.90 -6.01 8.76
N ALA A 296 -6.69 -6.18 8.20
CA ALA A 296 -5.47 -6.17 9.01
C ALA A 296 -5.33 -4.85 9.76
N ALA A 297 -5.49 -3.72 9.08
CA ALA A 297 -5.36 -2.39 9.68
C ALA A 297 -6.36 -2.13 10.80
N LYS A 298 -7.61 -2.53 10.62
CA LYS A 298 -8.63 -2.41 11.67
C LYS A 298 -8.23 -3.18 12.93
N THR A 299 -7.75 -4.41 12.77
CA THR A 299 -7.26 -5.22 13.91
C THR A 299 -6.04 -4.56 14.55
N LEU A 300 -5.08 -4.07 13.76
CA LEU A 300 -3.84 -3.50 14.24
C LEU A 300 -4.01 -2.11 14.89
N ASP A 301 -4.96 -1.30 14.42
CA ASP A 301 -5.36 -0.06 15.07
C ASP A 301 -5.96 -0.33 16.46
N TYR A 302 -6.87 -1.31 16.55
CA TYR A 302 -7.40 -1.74 17.85
C TYR A 302 -6.29 -2.27 18.77
N TYR A 303 -5.39 -3.12 18.25
CA TYR A 303 -4.23 -3.64 18.97
C TYR A 303 -3.37 -2.53 19.56
N SER A 304 -3.07 -1.50 18.75
CA SER A 304 -2.23 -0.37 19.12
C SER A 304 -2.89 0.48 20.21
N LYS A 305 -4.19 0.78 20.07
CA LYS A 305 -4.96 1.54 21.06
C LYS A 305 -5.05 0.85 22.42
N GLN A 306 -5.20 -0.48 22.44
CA GLN A 306 -5.23 -1.23 23.70
C GLN A 306 -3.88 -1.27 24.44
N ARG A 307 -2.77 -0.99 23.73
CA ARG A 307 -1.41 -0.99 24.25
C ARG A 307 -0.76 0.39 24.35
N ASP A 308 -1.54 1.45 24.10
CA ASP A 308 -1.07 2.85 24.08
C ASP A 308 0.16 3.07 23.17
N LEU A 309 0.19 2.37 22.04
CA LEU A 309 1.29 2.47 21.08
C LEU A 309 1.09 3.68 20.18
N SER A 310 2.17 4.43 19.95
CA SER A 310 2.17 5.58 19.05
C SER A 310 3.51 5.70 18.34
N SER A 311 3.52 6.47 17.25
CA SER A 311 4.75 6.79 16.53
C SER A 311 4.86 8.31 16.37
N PRO A 312 6.02 8.92 16.71
CA PRO A 312 6.23 10.35 16.48
C PRO A 312 6.32 10.70 14.99
N PHE A 313 6.40 9.67 14.12
CA PHE A 313 6.59 9.83 12.68
C PHE A 313 5.30 9.86 11.87
N ILE A 314 4.16 9.62 12.52
CA ILE A 314 2.83 9.57 11.91
C ILE A 314 1.98 10.68 12.54
N ASN A 315 1.27 11.42 11.69
CA ASN A 315 0.41 12.54 12.10
C ASN A 315 -0.95 12.10 12.64
#